data_AF-A0A9D9IU50-F1
#
_entry.id   AF-A0A9D9IU50-F1
#
_cell.length_a   1.000
_cell.length_b   1.000
_cell.length_c   1.000
_cell.angle_alpha   90.00
_cell.angle_beta   90.00
_cell.angle_gamma   90.00
#
_symmetry.space_group_name_H-M   'P 1'
#
loop_
_entity.id
_entity.type
_entity.pdbx_description
1 polymer ?
#
loop_
_entity_poly.entity_id
_entity_poly.type
_entity_poly.pdbx_seq_one_letter_code
_entity_poly.pdbx_strand_id
1 'polypeptide(L)'
;MKGLKEHIIRWMPVLIGLLVLTSCQKDEALPMTSGLQGQRLGMVLRVPSNAPAEGYEEGDTYENYLDMSADRYRIYFFDKDDNTLIARFETAEVVPVKGKDFVDYTLLGKVPDELVNHSDFKIVILANWPKYGDDEIEEGTTTITDICNAGWAQFNCPTDFSLGQDNLIPFYGVHTYKGVTFKPDVATLLNEPITLLRAMAKVEVILETDNYFNLAFDWVRMNRYNKTGYCAPVADSEDDYDHNGVWTDDYAGSLHLVEGSGTGTDLPFLKVGREEGAANDTGDKTITEKWIAYLN
;
A
#
# COMPACT_ATOMS: atom_id res chain seq x y z
N MET A 1 -10.32 -14.93 35.04
CA MET A 1 -11.76 -15.04 34.67
C MET A 1 -12.36 -13.64 34.65
N LYS A 2 -13.23 -13.36 33.65
CA LYS A 2 -13.50 -12.08 32.96
C LYS A 2 -12.38 -11.72 31.98
N GLY A 3 -12.55 -11.71 30.67
CA GLY A 3 -13.68 -12.02 29.79
C GLY A 3 -13.30 -11.53 28.40
N LEU A 4 -12.41 -12.27 27.73
CA LEU A 4 -12.02 -12.00 26.35
C LEU A 4 -13.18 -12.47 25.46
N LYS A 5 -13.99 -11.54 24.97
CA LYS A 5 -14.91 -11.84 23.87
C LYS A 5 -14.07 -11.89 22.60
N GLU A 6 -13.67 -13.10 22.23
CA GLU A 6 -13.20 -13.40 20.88
C GLU A 6 -14.35 -13.11 19.92
N HIS A 7 -14.27 -11.97 19.23
CA HIS A 7 -15.11 -11.71 18.07
C HIS A 7 -14.49 -12.46 16.90
N ILE A 8 -14.95 -13.70 16.71
CA ILE A 8 -14.74 -14.47 15.49
C ILE A 8 -15.28 -13.64 14.32
N ILE A 9 -14.37 -13.06 13.52
CA ILE A 9 -14.73 -12.36 12.29
C ILE A 9 -15.17 -13.43 11.29
N ARG A 10 -16.49 -13.61 11.21
CA ARG A 10 -17.14 -14.59 10.36
C ARG A 10 -17.22 -14.05 8.94
N TRP A 11 -16.10 -14.10 8.21
CA TRP A 11 -16.11 -13.91 6.76
C TRP A 11 -16.82 -15.11 6.13
N MET A 12 -17.99 -14.90 5.52
CA MET A 12 -18.60 -15.90 4.65
C MET A 12 -17.67 -16.12 3.45
N PRO A 13 -17.22 -17.35 3.17
CA PRO A 13 -16.53 -17.62 1.92
C PRO A 13 -17.60 -17.62 0.82
N VAL A 14 -17.69 -16.53 0.07
CA VAL A 14 -18.35 -16.57 -1.22
C VAL A 14 -17.41 -17.33 -2.14
N LEU A 15 -17.67 -18.63 -2.31
CA LEU A 15 -17.01 -19.49 -3.29
C LEU A 15 -17.41 -18.99 -4.69
N ILE A 16 -16.63 -18.08 -5.26
CA ILE A 16 -16.65 -17.81 -6.70
C ILE A 16 -15.41 -18.50 -7.27
N GLY A 17 -15.65 -19.33 -8.28
CA GLY A 17 -14.69 -20.30 -8.79
C GLY A 17 -13.36 -19.69 -9.22
N LEU A 18 -12.28 -20.42 -8.92
CA LEU A 18 -10.94 -20.18 -9.45
C LEU A 18 -10.99 -20.00 -10.98
N LEU A 19 -10.56 -18.82 -11.45
CA LEU A 19 -10.00 -18.67 -12.79
C LEU A 19 -8.51 -18.36 -12.63
N VAL A 20 -7.71 -19.40 -12.77
CA VAL A 20 -6.27 -19.29 -12.95
C VAL A 20 -6.06 -18.67 -14.34
N LEU A 21 -5.67 -17.40 -14.40
CA LEU A 21 -5.29 -16.77 -15.67
C LEU A 21 -3.91 -17.28 -16.09
N THR A 22 -3.90 -18.43 -16.76
CA THR A 22 -2.80 -18.75 -17.67
C THR A 22 -2.88 -17.81 -18.85
N SER A 23 -1.82 -17.01 -19.03
CA SER A 23 -1.54 -16.21 -20.22
C SER A 23 -1.74 -17.02 -21.50
N CYS A 24 -2.90 -16.81 -22.12
CA CYS A 24 -3.18 -17.10 -23.52
C CYS A 24 -4.31 -16.18 -23.93
N GLN A 25 -4.07 -15.37 -24.96
CA GLN A 25 -5.01 -14.47 -25.60
C GLN A 25 -6.43 -15.06 -25.65
N LYS A 26 -7.33 -14.51 -24.84
CA LYS A 26 -8.78 -14.49 -25.04
C LYS A 26 -9.37 -13.47 -24.08
N ASP A 27 -10.11 -12.53 -24.64
CA ASP A 27 -10.92 -11.55 -23.92
C ASP A 27 -11.91 -12.28 -23.00
N GLU A 28 -11.55 -12.55 -21.75
CA GLU A 28 -12.49 -13.01 -20.74
C GLU A 28 -13.00 -11.79 -19.97
N ALA A 29 -14.16 -11.29 -20.41
CA ALA A 29 -14.89 -10.22 -19.75
C ALA A 29 -15.28 -10.64 -18.33
N LEU A 30 -14.98 -9.78 -17.35
CA LEU A 30 -15.45 -9.93 -15.97
C LEU A 30 -17.00 -10.03 -15.95
N PRO A 31 -17.58 -10.87 -15.07
CA PRO A 31 -19.03 -11.04 -15.00
C PRO A 31 -19.73 -9.70 -14.72
N MET A 32 -20.62 -9.34 -15.64
CA MET A 32 -21.33 -8.07 -15.70
C MET A 32 -22.36 -7.95 -14.57
N THR A 33 -22.11 -7.10 -13.57
CA THR A 33 -23.17 -6.54 -12.72
C THR A 33 -23.95 -5.51 -13.54
N SER A 34 -25.27 -5.74 -13.68
CA SER A 34 -26.18 -5.15 -14.66
C SER A 34 -26.72 -3.75 -14.30
N GLY A 35 -25.93 -2.92 -13.59
CA GLY A 35 -26.41 -1.65 -13.02
C GLY A 35 -25.78 -0.37 -13.57
N LEU A 36 -24.62 -0.45 -14.24
CA LEU A 36 -23.89 0.72 -14.73
C LEU A 36 -24.16 0.94 -16.23
N GLN A 37 -24.82 2.04 -16.58
CA GLN A 37 -24.94 2.51 -17.97
C GLN A 37 -23.75 3.41 -18.33
N GLY A 38 -23.23 3.29 -19.56
CA GLY A 38 -22.12 4.09 -20.07
C GLY A 38 -20.79 3.31 -20.19
N GLN A 39 -19.73 4.04 -20.54
CA GLN A 39 -18.37 3.49 -20.70
C GLN A 39 -17.83 3.09 -19.32
N ARG A 40 -17.37 1.84 -19.18
CA ARG A 40 -16.88 1.28 -17.90
C ARG A 40 -15.37 1.11 -17.95
N LEU A 41 -14.72 1.31 -16.81
CA LEU A 41 -13.29 1.10 -16.62
C LEU A 41 -13.05 0.12 -15.48
N GLY A 42 -12.29 -0.93 -15.77
CA GLY A 42 -11.76 -1.87 -14.78
C GLY A 42 -10.25 -1.69 -14.63
N MET A 43 -9.76 -1.66 -13.39
CA MET A 43 -8.34 -1.58 -13.05
C MET A 43 -8.02 -2.50 -11.86
N VAL A 44 -6.75 -2.81 -11.67
CA VAL A 44 -6.27 -3.65 -10.58
C VAL A 44 -5.25 -2.89 -9.75
N LEU A 45 -5.48 -2.80 -8.45
CA LEU A 45 -4.46 -2.36 -7.50
C LEU A 45 -3.73 -3.58 -6.98
N ARG A 46 -2.40 -3.49 -6.89
CA ARG A 46 -1.58 -4.57 -6.34
C ARG A 46 -0.81 -4.10 -5.11
N VAL A 47 -1.03 -4.82 -4.01
CA VAL A 47 -0.16 -4.74 -2.83
C VAL A 47 0.65 -6.04 -2.76
N PRO A 48 1.99 -5.97 -2.83
CA PRO A 48 2.84 -7.12 -2.60
C PRO A 48 2.56 -7.68 -1.21
N SER A 49 2.18 -8.97 -1.12
CA SER A 49 1.97 -9.64 0.17
C SER A 49 3.11 -10.58 0.54
N ASN A 50 3.88 -11.05 -0.45
CA ASN A 50 5.10 -11.81 -0.24
C ASN A 50 6.31 -11.07 -0.83
N ALA A 51 7.50 -11.47 -0.39
CA ALA A 51 8.77 -10.99 -0.90
C ALA A 51 8.87 -11.25 -2.43
N PRO A 52 8.94 -10.22 -3.29
CA PRO A 52 9.02 -10.41 -4.74
C PRO A 52 10.33 -11.12 -5.18
N ALA A 53 11.38 -11.03 -4.36
CA ALA A 53 12.68 -11.65 -4.59
C ALA A 53 13.42 -11.92 -3.25
N GLU A 54 14.56 -12.60 -3.31
CA GLU A 54 15.47 -12.75 -2.17
C GLU A 54 15.87 -11.36 -1.62
N GLY A 55 15.80 -11.19 -0.30
CA GLY A 55 16.13 -9.93 0.39
C GLY A 55 14.92 -9.08 0.77
N TYR A 56 13.72 -9.39 0.28
CA TYR A 56 12.48 -8.77 0.77
C TYR A 56 11.88 -9.59 1.90
N GLU A 57 11.22 -8.91 2.84
CA GLU A 57 10.43 -9.52 3.91
C GLU A 57 8.95 -9.41 3.57
N GLU A 58 8.20 -10.46 3.89
CA GLU A 58 6.74 -10.44 3.78
C GLU A 58 6.17 -9.50 4.86
N GLY A 59 5.26 -8.60 4.48
CA GLY A 59 4.50 -7.82 5.45
C GLY A 59 3.38 -8.68 6.06
N ASP A 60 3.06 -8.46 7.33
CA ASP A 60 1.92 -9.06 8.01
C ASP A 60 0.59 -8.39 7.58
N THR A 61 -0.53 -8.91 8.08
CA THR A 61 -1.90 -8.58 7.70
C THR A 61 -2.16 -7.09 7.58
N TYR A 62 -1.88 -6.28 8.61
CA TYR A 62 -2.12 -4.84 8.58
C TYR A 62 -1.01 -4.03 7.87
N GLU A 63 0.17 -4.61 7.66
CA GLU A 63 1.23 -3.98 6.86
C GLU A 63 0.86 -3.93 5.37
N ASN A 64 -0.07 -4.80 4.94
CA ASN A 64 -0.51 -4.94 3.54
C ASN A 64 -1.99 -4.59 3.35
N TYR A 65 -2.66 -4.12 4.40
CA TYR A 65 -4.11 -3.92 4.38
C TYR A 65 -4.48 -2.59 3.72
N LEU A 66 -5.28 -2.64 2.65
CA LEU A 66 -5.96 -1.48 2.10
C LEU A 66 -7.39 -1.42 2.61
N ASP A 67 -7.75 -0.31 3.21
CA ASP A 67 -9.15 -0.01 3.53
C ASP A 67 -9.82 0.56 2.29
N MET A 68 -10.64 -0.27 1.63
CA MET A 68 -11.35 0.09 0.40
C MET A 68 -12.75 0.65 0.66
N SER A 69 -13.02 1.17 1.85
CA SER A 69 -14.20 2.01 2.08
C SER A 69 -14.06 3.37 1.38
N ALA A 70 -15.18 3.96 0.96
CA ALA A 70 -15.19 5.08 0.00
C ALA A 70 -14.43 6.34 0.48
N ASP A 71 -14.27 6.54 1.78
CA ASP A 71 -13.54 7.65 2.39
C ASP A 71 -12.06 7.33 2.66
N ARG A 72 -11.59 6.14 2.28
CA ARG A 72 -10.27 5.62 2.63
C ARG A 72 -9.33 5.41 1.44
N TYR A 73 -9.72 5.87 0.26
CA TYR A 73 -8.84 5.97 -0.89
C TYR A 73 -9.33 7.02 -1.89
N ARG A 74 -8.44 7.46 -2.78
CA ARG A 74 -8.74 8.30 -3.95
C ARG A 74 -7.98 7.79 -5.15
N ILE A 75 -8.59 7.96 -6.32
CA ILE A 75 -8.05 7.54 -7.60
C ILE A 75 -8.22 8.71 -8.56
N TYR A 76 -7.12 9.15 -9.14
CA TYR A 76 -7.09 10.33 -10.00
C TYR A 76 -6.40 10.00 -11.32
N PHE A 77 -6.92 10.57 -12.40
CA PHE A 77 -6.29 10.53 -13.71
C PHE A 77 -5.52 11.83 -13.94
N PHE A 78 -4.30 11.72 -14.42
CA PHE A 78 -3.45 12.85 -14.73
C PHE A 78 -3.00 12.80 -16.19
N ASP A 79 -2.80 13.97 -16.77
CA ASP A 79 -2.16 14.08 -18.07
C ASP A 79 -0.75 13.49 -17.98
N LYS A 80 -0.38 12.75 -19.01
CA LYS A 80 0.90 12.02 -19.04
C LYS A 80 2.10 12.96 -19.17
N ASP A 81 1.94 14.08 -19.86
CA ASP A 81 3.04 14.95 -20.25
C ASP A 81 3.30 16.05 -19.21
N ASP A 82 2.25 16.65 -18.64
CA ASP A 82 2.38 17.75 -17.68
C ASP A 82 1.92 17.44 -16.25
N ASN A 83 1.48 16.20 -15.99
CA ASN A 83 1.01 15.74 -14.69
C ASN A 83 -0.18 16.54 -14.13
N THR A 84 -0.95 17.25 -14.95
CA THR A 84 -2.15 17.98 -14.50
C THR A 84 -3.35 17.06 -14.35
N LEU A 85 -4.20 17.32 -13.35
CA LEU A 85 -5.35 16.49 -13.04
C LEU A 85 -6.37 16.55 -14.19
N ILE A 86 -6.72 15.39 -14.72
CA ILE A 86 -7.81 15.24 -15.70
C ILE A 86 -9.14 15.10 -14.96
N ALA A 87 -9.24 14.11 -14.07
CA ALA A 87 -10.48 13.79 -13.37
C ALA A 87 -10.24 12.86 -12.17
N ARG A 88 -11.22 12.83 -11.26
CA ARG A 88 -11.32 11.81 -10.21
C ARG A 88 -12.12 10.59 -10.68
N PHE A 89 -11.70 9.39 -10.27
CA PHE A 89 -12.43 8.16 -10.51
C PHE A 89 -13.30 7.78 -9.32
N GLU A 90 -14.59 7.57 -9.58
CA GLU A 90 -15.52 7.01 -8.60
C GLU A 90 -15.72 5.52 -8.88
N THR A 91 -15.35 4.68 -7.91
CA THR A 91 -15.57 3.24 -8.03
C THR A 91 -17.05 2.92 -7.74
N ALA A 92 -17.57 1.97 -8.49
CA ALA A 92 -18.89 1.40 -8.27
C ALA A 92 -18.80 0.02 -7.59
N GLU A 93 -17.73 -0.71 -7.85
CA GLU A 93 -17.50 -2.04 -7.30
C GLU A 93 -16.01 -2.22 -6.98
N VAL A 94 -15.73 -2.82 -5.82
CA VAL A 94 -14.39 -3.20 -5.38
C VAL A 94 -14.43 -4.67 -4.96
N VAL A 95 -13.61 -5.49 -5.61
CA VAL A 95 -13.52 -6.92 -5.36
C VAL A 95 -12.09 -7.27 -4.94
N PRO A 96 -11.86 -7.67 -3.67
CA PRO A 96 -10.57 -8.18 -3.25
C PRO A 96 -10.35 -9.58 -3.81
N VAL A 97 -9.20 -9.81 -4.42
CA VAL A 97 -8.75 -11.10 -4.94
C VAL A 97 -7.43 -11.44 -4.25
N LYS A 98 -7.47 -12.44 -3.38
CA LYS A 98 -6.26 -12.90 -2.69
C LYS A 98 -5.49 -13.87 -3.59
N GLY A 99 -4.32 -13.44 -4.05
CA GLY A 99 -3.34 -14.30 -4.70
C GLY A 99 -2.49 -15.07 -3.68
N LYS A 100 -1.55 -15.87 -4.18
CA LYS A 100 -0.56 -16.56 -3.32
C LYS A 100 0.41 -15.56 -2.69
N ASP A 101 0.83 -14.57 -3.49
CA ASP A 101 1.95 -13.66 -3.18
C ASP A 101 1.55 -12.17 -3.18
N PHE A 102 0.26 -11.89 -3.37
CA PHE A 102 -0.29 -10.54 -3.39
C PHE A 102 -1.75 -10.50 -2.94
N VAL A 103 -2.23 -9.31 -2.59
CA VAL A 103 -3.65 -8.99 -2.56
C VAL A 103 -3.93 -8.00 -3.67
N ASP A 104 -4.72 -8.44 -4.66
CA ASP A 104 -5.20 -7.60 -5.73
C ASP A 104 -6.58 -7.04 -5.36
N TYR A 105 -6.83 -5.78 -5.71
CA TYR A 105 -8.16 -5.19 -5.62
C TYR A 105 -8.61 -4.81 -7.03
N THR A 106 -9.59 -5.55 -7.55
CA THR A 106 -10.20 -5.21 -8.83
C THR A 106 -11.23 -4.12 -8.58
N LEU A 107 -11.04 -2.99 -9.25
CA LEU A 107 -11.91 -1.82 -9.16
C LEU A 107 -12.65 -1.65 -10.47
N LEU A 108 -13.94 -1.34 -10.39
CA LEU A 108 -14.79 -1.12 -11.54
C LEU A 108 -15.62 0.14 -11.33
N GLY A 109 -15.70 0.99 -12.34
CA GLY A 109 -16.43 2.25 -12.28
C GLY A 109 -16.79 2.78 -13.66
N LYS A 110 -17.44 3.95 -13.68
CA LYS A 110 -17.73 4.68 -14.93
C LYS A 110 -16.48 5.45 -15.35
N VAL A 111 -16.16 5.46 -16.64
CA VAL A 111 -15.13 6.34 -17.20
C VAL A 111 -15.59 7.80 -17.00
N PRO A 112 -14.78 8.69 -16.39
CA PRO A 112 -15.07 10.12 -16.34
C PRO A 112 -15.15 10.71 -17.74
N ASP A 113 -16.06 11.65 -17.97
CA ASP A 113 -16.33 12.16 -19.32
C ASP A 113 -15.10 12.91 -19.87
N GLU A 114 -14.33 13.54 -18.99
CA GLU A 114 -13.06 14.24 -19.23
C GLU A 114 -11.98 13.29 -19.73
N LEU A 115 -11.97 12.03 -19.26
CA LEU A 115 -10.97 11.03 -19.63
C LEU A 115 -11.21 10.43 -21.02
N VAL A 116 -12.43 10.47 -21.55
CA VAL A 116 -12.83 9.77 -22.79
C VAL A 116 -11.95 10.15 -23.99
N ASN A 117 -11.42 11.37 -24.01
CA ASN A 117 -10.58 11.89 -25.11
C ASN A 117 -9.08 11.66 -24.90
N HIS A 118 -8.68 11.01 -23.80
CA HIS A 118 -7.29 10.69 -23.50
C HIS A 118 -7.01 9.22 -23.83
N SER A 119 -5.97 8.98 -24.63
CA SER A 119 -5.46 7.63 -24.90
C SER A 119 -4.26 7.26 -24.04
N ASP A 120 -3.54 8.26 -23.57
CA ASP A 120 -2.38 8.15 -22.72
C ASP A 120 -2.63 9.01 -21.47
N PHE A 121 -2.44 8.45 -20.29
CA PHE A 121 -2.66 9.14 -19.02
C PHE A 121 -1.95 8.40 -17.88
N LYS A 122 -1.76 9.09 -16.76
CA LYS A 122 -1.31 8.50 -15.50
C LYS A 122 -2.53 8.23 -14.61
N ILE A 123 -2.49 7.15 -13.84
CA ILE A 123 -3.39 6.93 -12.71
C ILE A 123 -2.58 7.06 -11.43
N VAL A 124 -3.07 7.86 -10.49
CA VAL A 124 -2.51 7.97 -9.13
C VAL A 124 -3.51 7.45 -8.12
N ILE A 125 -3.03 6.63 -7.20
CA ILE A 125 -3.79 6.00 -6.13
C ILE A 125 -3.27 6.48 -4.78
N LEU A 126 -4.17 7.03 -3.97
CA LEU A 126 -3.91 7.41 -2.59
C LEU A 126 -4.77 6.49 -1.72
N ALA A 127 -4.19 5.69 -0.83
CA ALA A 127 -4.97 4.76 0.00
C ALA A 127 -4.53 4.78 1.45
N ASN A 128 -5.48 4.66 2.38
CA ASN A 128 -5.29 4.79 3.84
C ASN A 128 -4.69 6.13 4.31
N TRP A 129 -4.73 7.18 3.49
CA TRP A 129 -4.20 8.48 3.93
C TRP A 129 -5.07 9.05 5.07
N PRO A 130 -4.49 9.83 5.99
CA PRO A 130 -5.26 10.49 7.04
C PRO A 130 -6.29 11.49 6.50
N LYS A 131 -5.96 12.13 5.37
CA LYS A 131 -6.76 13.15 4.67
C LYS A 131 -6.45 13.14 3.17
N TYR A 132 -7.37 13.68 2.38
CA TYR A 132 -7.29 13.67 0.90
C TYR A 132 -7.35 15.06 0.24
N GLY A 133 -7.53 16.13 1.02
CA GLY A 133 -7.56 17.49 0.47
C GLY A 133 -8.64 17.73 -0.59
N ASP A 134 -9.80 17.05 -0.48
CA ASP A 134 -10.85 17.10 -1.51
C ASP A 134 -11.32 18.53 -1.86
N ASP A 135 -11.20 19.48 -0.92
CA ASP A 135 -11.56 20.90 -1.12
C ASP A 135 -10.44 21.74 -1.78
N GLU A 136 -9.23 21.19 -1.91
CA GLU A 136 -8.02 21.86 -2.43
C GLU A 136 -7.60 21.34 -3.82
N ILE A 137 -8.25 20.28 -4.31
CA ILE A 137 -7.93 19.64 -5.58
C ILE A 137 -8.86 20.17 -6.68
N GLU A 138 -8.27 20.61 -7.80
CA GLU A 138 -8.98 21.22 -8.93
C GLU A 138 -8.52 20.60 -10.27
N GLU A 139 -9.49 20.13 -11.06
CA GLU A 139 -9.26 19.60 -12.41
C GLU A 139 -8.64 20.65 -13.33
N GLY A 140 -7.70 20.23 -14.18
CA GLY A 140 -6.94 21.08 -15.09
C GLY A 140 -5.89 21.98 -14.42
N THR A 141 -5.77 21.96 -13.08
CA THR A 141 -4.84 22.82 -12.34
C THR A 141 -3.92 22.04 -11.41
N THR A 142 -4.47 21.17 -10.56
CA THR A 142 -3.68 20.41 -9.58
C THR A 142 -2.77 19.42 -10.27
N THR A 143 -1.50 19.36 -9.86
CA THR A 143 -0.54 18.38 -10.37
C THR A 143 -0.29 17.23 -9.38
N ILE A 144 0.33 16.14 -9.85
CA ILE A 144 0.81 15.06 -8.97
C ILE A 144 1.73 15.63 -7.88
N THR A 145 2.64 16.53 -8.25
CA THR A 145 3.57 17.19 -7.33
C THR A 145 2.86 18.00 -6.26
N ASP A 146 1.76 18.67 -6.59
CA ASP A 146 0.97 19.43 -5.60
C ASP A 146 0.37 18.49 -4.55
N ILE A 147 -0.15 17.34 -4.97
CA ILE A 147 -0.68 16.31 -4.06
C ILE A 147 0.43 15.74 -3.17
N CYS A 148 1.56 15.33 -3.76
CA CYS A 148 2.63 14.68 -3.00
C CYS A 148 3.23 15.62 -1.94
N ASN A 149 3.31 16.93 -2.23
CA ASN A 149 3.89 17.93 -1.33
C ASN A 149 2.88 18.61 -0.39
N ALA A 150 1.59 18.31 -0.51
CA ALA A 150 0.54 19.00 0.22
C ALA A 150 0.67 18.83 1.75
N GLY A 151 0.29 19.86 2.51
CA GLY A 151 0.28 19.78 3.97
C GLY A 151 -0.70 18.73 4.52
N TRP A 152 -1.80 18.47 3.81
CA TRP A 152 -2.77 17.43 4.18
C TRP A 152 -2.31 16.02 3.80
N ALA A 153 -1.28 15.88 2.95
CA ALA A 153 -0.67 14.61 2.55
C ALA A 153 0.38 14.11 3.56
N GLN A 154 0.34 14.59 4.80
CA GLN A 154 1.28 14.22 5.85
C GLN A 154 0.60 13.34 6.92
N PHE A 155 1.39 12.47 7.54
CA PHE A 155 0.99 11.68 8.69
C PHE A 155 1.94 11.91 9.87
N ASN A 156 1.44 11.68 11.08
CA ASN A 156 2.26 11.66 12.29
C ASN A 156 2.82 10.24 12.50
N CYS A 157 4.11 10.14 12.83
CA CYS A 157 4.70 8.89 13.24
C CYS A 157 3.97 8.38 14.50
N PRO A 158 3.42 7.14 14.48
CA PRO A 158 2.67 6.62 15.61
C PRO A 158 3.61 6.41 16.80
N THR A 159 3.14 6.68 18.02
CA THR A 159 3.95 6.47 19.25
C THR A 159 3.62 5.18 19.99
N ASP A 160 2.42 4.65 19.76
CA ASP A 160 1.86 3.53 20.53
C ASP A 160 1.86 2.20 19.74
N PHE A 161 2.48 2.21 18.54
CA PHE A 161 2.94 1.09 17.72
C PHE A 161 2.08 -0.18 17.64
N SER A 162 0.78 -0.03 17.54
CA SER A 162 -0.09 -1.08 17.02
C SER A 162 -0.67 -0.62 15.69
N LEU A 163 -0.30 -1.32 14.61
CA LEU A 163 -1.11 -1.25 13.39
C LEU A 163 -2.47 -1.88 13.71
N GLY A 164 -3.52 -1.31 13.13
CA GLY A 164 -4.88 -1.76 13.35
C GLY A 164 -5.84 -0.97 12.49
N GLN A 165 -7.13 -1.26 12.59
CA GLN A 165 -8.14 -0.63 11.74
C GLN A 165 -8.14 0.90 11.80
N ASP A 166 -7.81 1.48 12.96
CA ASP A 166 -7.73 2.93 13.17
C ASP A 166 -6.33 3.52 12.90
N ASN A 167 -5.33 2.67 12.65
CA ASN A 167 -3.93 3.06 12.45
C ASN A 167 -3.29 2.19 11.36
N LEU A 168 -3.55 2.57 10.10
CA LEU A 168 -3.12 1.86 8.90
C LEU A 168 -1.94 2.57 8.23
N ILE A 169 -1.14 1.80 7.50
CA ILE A 169 -0.05 2.34 6.68
C ILE A 169 -0.67 3.09 5.48
N PRO A 170 -0.30 4.35 5.22
CA PRO A 170 -0.64 5.04 3.98
C PRO A 170 0.08 4.41 2.79
N PHE A 171 -0.62 4.33 1.65
CA PHE A 171 -0.10 3.82 0.40
C PHE A 171 -0.20 4.85 -0.71
N TYR A 172 0.77 4.83 -1.62
CA TYR A 172 0.81 5.64 -2.82
C TYR A 172 1.20 4.77 -4.01
N GLY A 173 0.59 5.01 -5.17
CA GLY A 173 1.08 4.45 -6.42
C GLY A 173 0.72 5.32 -7.61
N VAL A 174 1.54 5.28 -8.64
CA VAL A 174 1.33 5.95 -9.91
C VAL A 174 1.71 5.01 -11.04
N HIS A 175 0.91 4.95 -12.11
CA HIS A 175 1.20 4.13 -13.28
C HIS A 175 0.74 4.84 -14.55
N THR A 176 1.52 4.72 -15.64
CA THR A 176 1.21 5.35 -16.94
C THR A 176 0.61 4.33 -17.89
N TYR A 177 -0.63 4.54 -18.33
CA TYR A 177 -1.25 3.75 -19.38
C TYR A 177 -1.14 4.45 -20.74
N LYS A 178 -0.99 3.66 -21.81
CA LYS A 178 -0.82 4.18 -23.18
C LYS A 178 -1.75 3.45 -24.16
N GLY A 179 -2.23 4.17 -25.16
CA GLY A 179 -3.07 3.62 -26.22
C GLY A 179 -4.42 3.08 -25.76
N VAL A 180 -4.93 3.56 -24.62
CA VAL A 180 -6.24 3.20 -24.09
C VAL A 180 -7.32 3.78 -25.00
N THR A 181 -8.35 3.00 -25.30
CA THR A 181 -9.51 3.45 -26.05
C THR A 181 -10.77 3.07 -25.31
N PHE A 182 -11.63 4.05 -25.06
CA PHE A 182 -12.93 3.84 -24.43
C PHE A 182 -14.00 3.66 -25.52
N LYS A 183 -14.80 2.60 -25.38
CA LYS A 183 -15.88 2.29 -26.31
C LYS A 183 -17.22 2.33 -25.58
N PRO A 184 -18.25 2.97 -26.16
CA PRO A 184 -19.59 2.93 -25.59
C PRO A 184 -20.05 1.49 -25.34
N ASP A 185 -20.65 1.25 -24.17
CA ASP A 185 -21.24 -0.03 -23.77
C ASP A 185 -20.26 -1.23 -23.70
N VAL A 186 -18.95 -0.97 -23.73
CA VAL A 186 -17.90 -1.97 -23.53
C VAL A 186 -17.06 -1.55 -22.34
N ALA A 187 -16.78 -2.50 -21.44
CA ALA A 187 -15.85 -2.27 -20.35
C ALA A 187 -14.41 -2.30 -20.88
N THR A 188 -13.68 -1.22 -20.66
CA THR A 188 -12.22 -1.17 -20.87
C THR A 188 -11.55 -1.73 -19.62
N LEU A 189 -10.77 -2.79 -19.79
CA LEU A 189 -9.97 -3.37 -18.71
C LEU A 189 -8.51 -2.99 -18.92
N LEU A 190 -7.90 -2.37 -17.93
CA LEU A 190 -6.47 -2.08 -17.95
C LEU A 190 -5.69 -3.38 -17.76
N ASN A 191 -4.64 -3.54 -18.57
CA ASN A 191 -3.89 -4.79 -18.72
C ASN A 191 -2.82 -5.00 -17.63
N GLU A 192 -2.42 -3.93 -16.95
CA GLU A 192 -1.36 -3.93 -15.94
C GLU A 192 -1.90 -3.41 -14.60
N PRO A 193 -1.54 -4.05 -13.48
CA PRO A 193 -1.89 -3.56 -12.16
C PRO A 193 -1.04 -2.34 -11.79
N ILE A 194 -1.55 -1.53 -10.87
CA ILE A 194 -0.82 -0.40 -10.29
C ILE A 194 -0.12 -0.89 -9.02
N THR A 195 1.22 -0.85 -8.97
CA THR A 195 1.98 -1.21 -7.76
C THR A 195 1.89 -0.08 -6.73
N LEU A 196 1.53 -0.43 -5.49
CA LEU A 196 1.48 0.53 -4.38
C LEU A 196 2.68 0.40 -3.42
N LEU A 197 3.26 1.55 -3.06
CA LEU A 197 4.28 1.70 -2.03
C LEU A 197 3.68 1.96 -0.66
N ARG A 198 4.30 1.39 0.37
CA ARG A 198 4.08 1.78 1.77
C ARG A 198 4.80 3.09 2.06
N ALA A 199 4.12 4.04 2.71
CA ALA A 199 4.72 5.31 3.13
C ALA A 199 5.55 5.21 4.43
N MET A 200 5.59 4.02 5.04
CA MET A 200 6.27 3.79 6.31
C MET A 200 7.36 2.73 6.17
N ALA A 201 8.47 2.94 6.85
CA ALA A 201 9.50 1.93 7.08
C ALA A 201 9.22 1.17 8.38
N LYS A 202 9.73 -0.06 8.48
CA LYS A 202 9.77 -0.84 9.72
C LYS A 202 11.22 -1.02 10.14
N VAL A 203 11.50 -0.82 11.42
CA VAL A 203 12.78 -1.16 12.02
C VAL A 203 12.58 -2.30 13.00
N GLU A 204 13.38 -3.35 12.81
CA GLU A 204 13.45 -4.48 13.73
C GLU A 204 14.78 -4.46 14.48
N VAL A 205 14.71 -4.62 15.80
CA VAL A 205 15.88 -4.84 16.66
C VAL A 205 15.78 -6.26 17.21
N ILE A 206 16.80 -7.06 16.90
CA ILE A 206 16.86 -8.48 17.25
C ILE A 206 18.05 -8.70 18.19
N LEU A 207 17.76 -9.19 19.39
CA LEU A 207 18.78 -9.72 20.29
C LEU A 207 18.85 -11.23 20.10
N GLU A 208 20.01 -11.70 19.67
CA GLU A 208 20.36 -13.12 19.68
C GLU A 208 21.27 -13.40 20.89
N THR A 209 20.88 -14.34 21.74
CA THR A 209 21.62 -14.78 22.92
C THR A 209 21.54 -16.30 23.05
N ASP A 210 22.16 -16.88 24.07
CA ASP A 210 22.06 -18.32 24.35
C ASP A 210 21.40 -18.56 25.71
N ASN A 211 21.13 -19.83 26.02
CA ASN A 211 20.58 -20.23 27.32
C ASN A 211 21.56 -20.06 28.49
N TYR A 212 22.85 -19.83 28.25
CA TYR A 212 23.84 -19.57 29.30
C TYR A 212 23.78 -18.11 29.79
N PHE A 213 23.85 -17.15 28.87
CA PHE A 213 23.75 -15.73 29.18
C PHE A 213 22.29 -15.27 29.35
N ASN A 214 21.39 -15.82 28.53
CA ASN A 214 19.94 -15.59 28.56
C ASN A 214 19.55 -14.10 28.65
N LEU A 215 20.24 -13.25 27.89
CA LEU A 215 20.07 -11.79 27.96
C LEU A 215 18.68 -11.35 27.51
N ALA A 216 18.27 -10.15 27.93
CA ALA A 216 17.02 -9.52 27.54
C ALA A 216 17.24 -8.00 27.44
N PHE A 217 16.48 -7.33 26.58
CA PHE A 217 16.38 -5.88 26.67
C PHE A 217 15.31 -5.51 27.71
N ASP A 218 15.64 -4.56 28.58
CA ASP A 218 14.64 -3.94 29.45
C ASP A 218 13.72 -3.01 28.64
N TRP A 219 14.29 -2.31 27.66
CA TRP A 219 13.59 -1.45 26.70
C TRP A 219 14.48 -1.16 25.49
N VAL A 220 13.85 -0.81 24.38
CA VAL A 220 14.51 -0.32 23.17
C VAL A 220 13.86 1.01 22.76
N ARG A 221 14.69 2.01 22.44
CA ARG A 221 14.24 3.34 22.03
C ARG A 221 15.08 3.91 20.91
N MET A 222 14.46 4.68 20.03
CA MET A 222 15.14 5.41 18.96
C MET A 222 15.07 6.93 19.18
N ASN A 223 16.18 7.59 18.84
CA ASN A 223 16.31 9.04 18.81
C ASN A 223 16.58 9.51 17.38
N ARG A 224 16.31 10.80 17.14
CA ARG A 224 16.46 11.50 15.85
C ARG A 224 15.60 10.93 14.72
N TYR A 225 14.40 10.46 15.05
CA TYR A 225 13.42 10.03 14.06
C TYR A 225 12.57 11.21 13.54
N ASN A 226 11.87 10.99 12.43
CA ASN A 226 10.92 11.94 11.87
C ASN A 226 9.57 11.81 12.58
N LYS A 227 9.10 12.87 13.25
CA LYS A 227 7.80 12.87 13.95
C LYS A 227 6.62 12.93 12.98
N THR A 228 6.86 13.46 11.79
CA THR A 228 5.90 13.58 10.70
C THR A 228 6.58 13.17 9.42
N GLY A 229 5.78 12.79 8.43
CA GLY A 229 6.30 12.63 7.08
C GLY A 229 5.19 12.51 6.04
N TYR A 230 5.57 12.47 4.78
CA TYR A 230 4.65 12.47 3.66
C TYR A 230 4.09 11.07 3.36
N CYS A 231 2.82 11.00 2.96
CA CYS A 231 2.14 9.77 2.56
C CYS A 231 2.57 9.27 1.16
N ALA A 232 3.28 10.10 0.39
CA ALA A 232 3.85 9.77 -0.90
C ALA A 232 5.35 10.10 -0.92
N PRO A 233 6.17 9.32 -1.65
CA PRO A 233 7.53 9.74 -1.99
C PRO A 233 7.50 10.90 -3.00
N VAL A 234 8.68 11.43 -3.32
CA VAL A 234 8.84 12.29 -4.51
C VAL A 234 8.92 11.35 -5.73
N ALA A 235 7.76 10.94 -6.24
CA ALA A 235 7.61 10.11 -7.43
C ALA A 235 6.40 10.56 -8.24
N ASP A 236 6.54 10.62 -9.56
CA ASP A 236 5.43 10.88 -10.48
C ASP A 236 5.31 9.82 -11.60
N SER A 237 6.23 8.84 -11.59
CA SER A 237 6.25 7.66 -12.46
C SER A 237 6.46 6.39 -11.63
N GLU A 238 5.92 5.27 -12.10
CA GLU A 238 6.17 3.97 -11.46
C GLU A 238 7.66 3.60 -11.47
N ASP A 239 8.34 3.92 -12.58
CA ASP A 239 9.79 3.74 -12.76
C ASP A 239 10.63 4.50 -11.70
N ASP A 240 10.05 5.44 -10.95
CA ASP A 240 10.77 6.12 -9.86
C ASP A 240 10.94 5.21 -8.63
N TYR A 241 10.21 4.08 -8.55
CA TYR A 241 10.21 3.24 -7.36
C TYR A 241 9.97 1.73 -7.57
N ASP A 242 9.49 1.29 -8.72
CA ASP A 242 9.30 -0.13 -9.03
C ASP A 242 10.15 -0.51 -10.25
N HIS A 243 11.21 -1.27 -10.00
CA HIS A 243 12.14 -1.77 -11.01
C HIS A 243 12.02 -3.28 -11.14
N ASN A 244 10.80 -3.81 -10.99
CA ASN A 244 10.48 -5.24 -11.13
C ASN A 244 11.20 -6.14 -10.11
N GLY A 245 11.36 -5.65 -8.87
CA GLY A 245 11.95 -6.43 -7.77
C GLY A 245 13.48 -6.43 -7.75
N VAL A 246 14.12 -5.48 -8.43
CA VAL A 246 15.57 -5.27 -8.34
C VAL A 246 15.86 -4.42 -7.11
N TRP A 247 16.11 -5.06 -5.97
CA TRP A 247 16.26 -4.40 -4.66
C TRP A 247 17.16 -3.15 -4.63
N THR A 248 18.25 -3.14 -5.39
CA THR A 248 19.18 -2.00 -5.40
C THR A 248 18.65 -0.76 -6.11
N ASP A 249 17.65 -0.96 -6.96
CA ASP A 249 17.11 0.04 -7.87
C ASP A 249 15.67 0.38 -7.47
N ASP A 250 14.94 -0.56 -6.84
CA ASP A 250 13.63 -0.35 -6.24
C ASP A 250 13.64 0.74 -5.15
N TYR A 251 12.47 1.37 -5.01
CA TYR A 251 12.16 2.49 -4.13
C TYR A 251 12.76 3.84 -4.54
N ALA A 252 12.11 4.91 -4.10
CA ALA A 252 12.56 6.26 -4.38
C ALA A 252 13.96 6.49 -3.79
N GLY A 253 14.92 6.87 -4.63
CA GLY A 253 16.31 7.12 -4.22
C GLY A 253 16.53 8.37 -3.35
N SER A 254 15.47 9.11 -3.02
CA SER A 254 15.54 10.32 -2.18
C SER A 254 14.47 10.32 -1.10
N LEU A 255 14.82 10.86 0.07
CA LEU A 255 13.89 10.99 1.19
C LEU A 255 12.96 12.19 0.98
N HIS A 256 11.65 11.95 1.13
CA HIS A 256 10.66 13.01 1.12
C HIS A 256 10.40 13.52 2.55
N LEU A 257 11.14 14.54 2.96
CA LEU A 257 11.15 15.01 4.34
C LEU A 257 10.28 16.25 4.55
N VAL A 258 9.51 16.25 5.64
CA VAL A 258 8.85 17.45 6.17
C VAL A 258 9.87 18.34 6.89
N GLU A 259 9.67 19.66 6.86
CA GLU A 259 10.53 20.60 7.58
C GLU A 259 10.63 20.24 9.09
N GLY A 260 11.84 20.30 9.65
CA GLY A 260 12.07 19.93 11.06
C GLY A 260 12.22 18.42 11.33
N SER A 261 12.45 17.63 10.27
CA SER A 261 12.80 16.20 10.30
C SER A 261 13.97 15.87 11.25
N GLY A 262 13.99 14.66 11.81
CA GLY A 262 15.11 14.14 12.61
C GLY A 262 15.20 14.68 14.04
N THR A 263 14.12 15.26 14.57
CA THR A 263 14.05 15.87 15.92
C THR A 263 13.30 15.03 16.94
N GLY A 264 12.75 13.88 16.53
CA GLY A 264 12.11 12.90 17.41
C GLY A 264 13.06 12.36 18.46
N THR A 265 12.58 12.15 19.68
CA THR A 265 13.34 11.52 20.77
C THR A 265 12.50 10.46 21.46
N ASP A 266 13.16 9.48 22.07
CA ASP A 266 12.55 8.47 22.93
C ASP A 266 11.39 7.68 22.28
N LEU A 267 11.47 7.37 20.98
CA LEU A 267 10.47 6.52 20.34
C LEU A 267 10.55 5.10 20.89
N PRO A 268 9.53 4.58 21.59
CA PRO A 268 9.57 3.23 22.13
C PRO A 268 9.39 2.20 21.02
N PHE A 269 10.06 1.06 21.16
CA PHE A 269 9.77 -0.11 20.31
C PHE A 269 8.76 -1.02 21.01
N LEU A 270 7.94 -1.71 20.21
CA LEU A 270 7.06 -2.77 20.68
C LEU A 270 7.83 -4.10 20.71
N LYS A 271 7.85 -4.78 21.86
CA LYS A 271 8.34 -6.16 21.95
C LYS A 271 7.34 -7.09 21.30
N VAL A 272 7.74 -7.75 20.21
CA VAL A 272 6.83 -8.65 19.46
C VAL A 272 6.95 -10.09 19.90
N GLY A 273 8.10 -10.52 20.42
CA GLY A 273 8.27 -11.90 20.86
C GLY A 273 9.65 -12.20 21.42
N ARG A 274 9.72 -13.37 22.07
CA ARG A 274 10.95 -14.02 22.47
C ARG A 274 10.79 -15.52 22.25
N GLU A 275 11.73 -16.09 21.50
CA GLU A 275 11.68 -17.48 21.06
C GLU A 275 12.97 -18.20 21.46
N GLU A 276 12.86 -19.49 21.73
CA GLU A 276 13.99 -20.36 22.06
C GLU A 276 14.09 -21.42 20.96
N GLY A 277 15.23 -21.44 20.28
CA GLY A 277 15.56 -22.40 19.24
C GLY A 277 15.78 -23.81 19.78
N ALA A 278 15.89 -24.76 18.86
CA ALA A 278 16.23 -26.13 19.20
C ALA A 278 17.63 -26.20 19.84
N ALA A 279 17.81 -27.16 20.76
CA ALA A 279 19.12 -27.43 21.33
C ALA A 279 20.05 -28.02 20.26
N ASN A 280 21.28 -27.53 20.22
CA ASN A 280 22.34 -28.15 19.43
C ASN A 280 22.89 -29.41 20.13
N ASP A 281 23.89 -30.07 19.52
CA ASP A 281 24.48 -31.30 20.04
C ASP A 281 25.16 -31.16 21.41
N THR A 282 25.50 -29.93 21.82
CA THR A 282 26.07 -29.61 23.14
C THR A 282 25.01 -29.23 24.18
N GLY A 283 23.74 -29.14 23.80
CA GLY A 283 22.62 -28.74 24.65
C GLY A 283 22.40 -27.23 24.75
N ASP A 284 23.18 -26.43 24.01
CA ASP A 284 23.02 -24.98 23.95
C ASP A 284 21.87 -24.61 23.01
N LYS A 285 21.18 -23.54 23.34
CA LYS A 285 20.02 -23.06 22.59
C LYS A 285 20.18 -21.59 22.27
N THR A 286 19.92 -21.22 21.02
CA THR A 286 19.76 -19.82 20.63
C THR A 286 18.44 -19.30 21.17
N ILE A 287 18.46 -18.12 21.75
CA ILE A 287 17.27 -17.39 22.21
C ILE A 287 17.25 -16.07 21.45
N THR A 288 16.11 -15.78 20.82
CA THR A 288 15.93 -14.58 20.01
C THR A 288 14.84 -13.72 20.62
N GLU A 289 15.10 -12.43 20.80
CA GLU A 289 14.12 -11.44 21.25
C GLU A 289 13.99 -10.33 20.21
N LYS A 290 12.77 -10.08 19.71
CA LYS A 290 12.50 -9.13 18.63
C LYS A 290 11.65 -7.95 19.12
N TRP A 291 12.04 -6.76 18.67
CA TRP A 291 11.36 -5.48 18.93
C TRP A 291 11.16 -4.74 17.61
N ILE A 292 10.00 -4.08 17.43
CA ILE A 292 9.69 -3.35 16.18
C ILE A 292 9.25 -1.91 16.44
N ALA A 293 9.48 -1.05 15.46
CA ALA A 293 8.86 0.28 15.35
C ALA A 293 8.59 0.61 13.87
N TYR A 294 7.56 1.40 13.60
CA TYR A 294 7.28 1.95 12.27
C TYR A 294 7.67 3.42 12.19
N LEU A 295 8.23 3.85 11.07
CA LEU A 295 8.78 5.20 10.92
C LEU A 295 8.41 5.79 9.55
N ASN A 296 8.64 7.10 9.41
CA ASN A 296 8.87 7.73 8.12
C ASN A 296 10.37 7.91 7.89
#